data_AF-A0A1G3FEZ2-F1
#
_entry.id   AF-A0A1G3FEZ2-F1
#
_cell.length_a   1.000
_cell.length_b   1.000
_cell.length_c   1.000
_cell.angle_alpha   90.00
_cell.angle_beta   90.00
_cell.angle_gamma   90.00
#
_symmetry.space_group_name_H-M   'P 1'
#
loop_
_entity.id
_entity.type
_entity.pdbx_description
1 polymer ?
#
loop_
_entity_poly.entity_id
_entity_poly.type
_entity_poly.pdbx_seq_one_letter_code
_entity_poly.pdbx_strand_id
1 'polypeptide(L)'
;MRKTLLLLVPVLLLGACSWGITLDDAAKNVRTAWSGDVSACRDLGKVTVSVMDRVGPVDRNDIKVRDELEVLARNEAAKMHADTIKPLAEPADGSQPWGAYQCGANRVPPARSSAPASSAPGNAQTFPIQGH
;
A
#
# COMPACT_ATOMS: atom_id res chain seq x y z
N MET A 1 -7.59 -56.77 4.21
CA MET A 1 -6.86 -55.92 5.18
C MET A 1 -6.28 -54.75 4.38
N ARG A 2 -6.98 -53.62 4.38
CA ARG A 2 -6.73 -52.47 5.27
C ARG A 2 -5.46 -51.69 4.87
N LYS A 3 -5.73 -50.56 4.21
CA LYS A 3 -5.25 -49.23 4.60
C LYS A 3 -3.86 -48.82 4.10
N THR A 4 -3.78 -48.43 2.83
CA THR A 4 -2.89 -47.35 2.38
C THR A 4 -3.63 -46.47 1.36
N LEU A 5 -4.83 -46.05 1.78
CA LEU A 5 -5.48 -44.84 1.28
C LEU A 5 -4.78 -43.65 1.94
N LEU A 6 -4.62 -42.55 1.21
CA LEU A 6 -4.07 -41.25 1.64
C LEU A 6 -2.57 -41.21 1.94
N LEU A 7 -1.75 -40.91 0.93
CA LEU A 7 -0.48 -40.20 1.18
C LEU A 7 0.04 -39.53 -0.08
N LEU A 8 -0.75 -38.59 -0.65
CA LEU A 8 -0.20 -37.69 -1.69
C LEU A 8 -0.94 -36.36 -1.87
N VAL A 9 -1.74 -35.92 -0.90
CA VAL A 9 -2.30 -34.56 -0.87
C VAL A 9 -2.36 -34.19 0.61
N PRO A 10 -1.45 -33.33 1.13
CA PRO A 10 -1.62 -31.89 0.88
C PRO A 10 -0.27 -31.14 0.82
N VAL A 11 0.30 -30.94 -0.36
CA VAL A 11 1.38 -29.94 -0.55
C VAL A 11 0.80 -28.56 -0.96
N LEU A 12 -0.53 -28.44 -1.05
CA LEU A 12 -1.21 -27.25 -1.57
C LEU A 12 -1.78 -26.31 -0.49
N LEU A 13 -1.18 -26.23 0.69
CA LEU A 13 -1.65 -25.36 1.79
C LEU A 13 -0.56 -24.46 2.39
N LEU A 14 0.50 -24.18 1.65
CA LEU A 14 1.46 -23.12 1.99
C LEU A 14 1.11 -21.78 1.31
N GLY A 15 -0.18 -21.55 1.03
CA GLY A 15 -0.70 -20.22 0.78
C GLY A 15 -0.71 -19.41 2.08
N ALA A 16 0.47 -19.00 2.53
CA ALA A 16 0.64 -18.04 3.61
C ALA A 16 -0.21 -16.80 3.28
N CYS A 17 -1.27 -16.58 4.07
CA CYS A 17 -2.30 -15.57 3.88
C CYS A 17 -1.77 -14.14 4.07
N SER A 18 -1.01 -13.66 3.08
CA SER A 18 -0.53 -12.28 2.99
C SER A 18 -0.86 -11.64 1.64
N TRP A 19 -1.71 -12.24 0.79
CA TRP A 19 -1.66 -11.94 -0.64
C TRP A 19 -3.00 -11.48 -1.23
N GLY A 20 -3.10 -10.21 -1.63
CA GLY A 20 -4.00 -9.86 -2.73
C GLY A 20 -4.90 -8.63 -2.58
N ILE A 21 -4.59 -7.65 -1.72
CA ILE A 21 -5.29 -6.37 -1.80
C ILE A 21 -4.90 -5.70 -3.13
N THR A 22 -5.80 -5.79 -4.10
CA THR A 22 -5.63 -5.21 -5.43
C THR A 22 -6.32 -3.87 -5.51
N LEU A 23 -5.74 -2.97 -6.30
CA LEU A 23 -6.37 -1.69 -6.58
C LEU A 23 -7.58 -1.90 -7.49
N ASP A 24 -8.74 -1.45 -7.04
CA ASP A 24 -9.98 -1.52 -7.81
C ASP A 24 -9.92 -0.53 -8.99
N ASP A 25 -10.65 -0.84 -10.08
CA ASP A 25 -10.71 0.03 -11.25
C ASP A 25 -11.19 1.45 -10.91
N ALA A 26 -12.16 1.56 -10.01
CA ALA A 26 -12.66 2.85 -9.50
C ALA A 26 -11.60 3.64 -8.72
N ALA A 27 -10.67 2.94 -8.07
CA ALA A 27 -9.62 3.52 -7.23
C ALA A 27 -8.39 4.01 -8.00
N LYS A 28 -8.27 3.67 -9.29
CA LYS A 28 -7.17 4.11 -10.17
C LYS A 28 -6.98 5.63 -10.19
N ASN A 29 -8.08 6.38 -10.08
CA ASN A 29 -8.06 7.84 -10.08
C ASN A 29 -7.93 8.46 -8.67
N VAL A 30 -8.02 7.66 -7.61
CA VAL A 30 -7.82 8.12 -6.24
C VAL A 30 -6.33 8.27 -5.98
N ARG A 31 -5.90 9.44 -5.51
CA ARG A 31 -4.49 9.79 -5.29
C ARG A 31 -4.17 9.85 -3.80
N THR A 32 -2.91 9.59 -3.48
CA THR A 32 -2.44 9.62 -2.10
C THR A 32 -1.64 10.90 -1.84
N ALA A 33 -2.17 11.76 -0.97
CA ALA A 33 -1.57 13.02 -0.57
C ALA A 33 -0.77 12.85 0.74
N TRP A 34 0.39 12.21 0.66
CA TRP A 34 1.26 11.94 1.82
C TRP A 34 1.66 13.21 2.60
N SER A 35 2.11 14.23 1.89
CA SER A 35 2.51 15.54 2.45
C SER A 35 1.77 16.71 1.82
N GLY A 36 0.77 16.41 0.98
CA GLY A 36 0.03 17.42 0.24
C GLY A 36 -0.93 18.22 1.13
N ASP A 37 -1.13 19.48 0.77
CA ASP A 37 -2.18 20.29 1.35
C ASP A 37 -3.53 19.94 0.71
N VAL A 38 -4.51 19.64 1.56
CA VAL A 38 -5.90 19.29 1.18
C VAL A 38 -6.89 20.37 1.64
N SER A 39 -6.41 21.51 2.13
CA SER A 39 -7.24 22.62 2.62
C SER A 39 -8.22 23.17 1.57
N ALA A 40 -7.85 23.12 0.29
CA ALA A 40 -8.68 23.55 -0.83
C ALA A 40 -9.66 22.46 -1.34
N CYS A 41 -9.61 21.25 -0.78
CA CYS A 41 -10.45 20.14 -1.19
C CYS A 41 -11.72 20.05 -0.32
N ARG A 42 -12.78 19.48 -0.90
CA ARG A 42 -13.97 19.15 -0.13
C ARG A 42 -13.72 17.88 0.67
N ASP A 43 -13.88 17.97 1.99
CA ASP A 43 -13.88 16.81 2.89
C ASP A 43 -15.13 15.95 2.65
N LEU A 44 -14.93 14.67 2.34
CA LEU A 44 -15.99 13.68 2.17
C LEU A 44 -16.11 12.74 3.37
N GLY A 45 -15.18 12.81 4.32
CA GLY A 45 -15.18 12.05 5.55
C GLY A 45 -13.89 11.27 5.77
N LYS A 46 -13.97 10.32 6.71
CA LYS A 46 -12.84 9.48 7.15
C LYS A 46 -13.11 8.02 6.85
N VAL A 47 -12.12 7.33 6.31
CA VAL A 47 -12.09 5.87 6.18
C VAL A 47 -11.01 5.31 7.11
N THR A 48 -11.29 4.21 7.79
CA THR A 48 -10.28 3.50 8.60
C THR A 48 -10.19 2.10 8.03
N VAL A 49 -8.98 1.75 7.62
CA VAL A 49 -8.69 0.46 6.99
C VAL A 49 -7.80 -0.35 7.91
N SER A 50 -7.91 -1.67 7.77
CA SER A 50 -7.10 -2.60 8.53
C SER A 50 -6.74 -3.79 7.66
N VAL A 51 -5.51 -4.25 7.83
CA VAL A 51 -4.95 -5.44 7.23
C VAL A 51 -4.33 -6.27 8.34
N MET A 52 -4.12 -7.55 8.08
CA MET A 52 -3.37 -8.38 9.02
C MET A 52 -1.95 -7.82 9.15
N ASP A 53 -1.38 -7.67 10.34
CA ASP A 53 0.00 -7.20 10.52
C ASP A 53 0.91 -8.25 11.15
N ARG A 54 0.33 -9.35 11.65
CA ARG A 54 1.05 -10.45 12.31
C ARG A 54 0.42 -11.79 11.97
N VAL A 55 1.25 -12.84 11.87
CA VAL A 55 0.80 -14.23 11.76
C VAL A 55 1.44 -15.05 12.87
N GLY A 56 0.65 -15.42 13.88
CA GLY A 56 1.16 -16.11 15.08
C GLY A 56 2.16 -15.22 15.83
N PRO A 57 3.39 -15.69 16.11
CA PRO A 57 4.42 -14.89 16.78
C PRO A 57 5.26 -14.01 15.82
N VAL A 58 4.97 -14.01 14.52
CA VAL A 58 5.79 -13.35 13.49
C VAL A 58 5.07 -12.12 12.94
N ASP A 59 5.72 -10.95 13.04
CA ASP A 59 5.24 -9.72 12.41
C ASP A 59 5.42 -9.79 10.88
N ARG A 60 4.43 -9.28 10.15
CA ARG A 60 4.52 -9.07 8.70
C ARG A 60 5.44 -7.88 8.43
N ASN A 61 5.97 -7.85 7.21
CA ASN A 61 6.80 -6.73 6.76
C ASN A 61 5.99 -5.42 6.79
N ASP A 62 6.48 -4.43 7.52
CA ASP A 62 5.83 -3.15 7.77
C ASP A 62 5.64 -2.33 6.49
N ILE A 63 6.61 -2.36 5.57
CA ILE A 63 6.50 -1.70 4.26
C ILE A 63 5.33 -2.31 3.48
N LYS A 64 5.19 -3.64 3.50
CA LYS A 64 4.07 -4.32 2.83
C LYS A 64 2.72 -4.03 3.46
N VAL A 65 2.64 -4.01 4.80
CA VAL A 65 1.43 -3.64 5.52
C VAL A 65 0.99 -2.21 5.13
N ARG A 66 1.95 -1.28 5.01
CA ARG A 66 1.67 0.10 4.60
C ARG A 66 1.16 0.23 3.17
N ASP A 67 1.80 -0.46 2.23
CA ASP A 67 1.35 -0.49 0.82
C ASP A 67 -0.08 -1.02 0.72
N GLU A 68 -0.38 -2.09 1.46
CA GLU A 68 -1.71 -2.71 1.49
C GLU A 68 -2.78 -1.80 2.11
N LEU A 69 -2.44 -1.10 3.20
CA LEU A 69 -3.32 -0.11 3.81
C LEU A 69 -3.62 1.05 2.85
N GLU A 70 -2.63 1.54 2.11
CA GLU A 70 -2.86 2.58 1.09
C GLU A 70 -3.82 2.09 0.00
N VAL A 71 -3.57 0.90 -0.58
CA VAL A 71 -4.42 0.37 -1.65
C VAL A 71 -5.86 0.18 -1.14
N LEU A 72 -6.02 -0.39 0.06
CA LEU A 72 -7.34 -0.58 0.65
C LEU A 72 -8.04 0.77 0.93
N ALA A 73 -7.31 1.77 1.42
CA ALA A 73 -7.84 3.11 1.66
C ALA A 73 -8.33 3.77 0.35
N ARG A 74 -7.59 3.58 -0.76
CA ARG A 74 -8.00 4.09 -2.07
C ARG A 74 -9.28 3.41 -2.57
N ASN A 75 -9.41 2.10 -2.36
CA ASN A 75 -10.62 1.36 -2.71
C ASN A 75 -11.83 1.84 -1.89
N GLU A 76 -11.70 2.03 -0.58
CA GLU A 76 -12.79 2.55 0.25
C GLU A 76 -13.15 3.99 -0.11
N ALA A 77 -12.16 4.85 -0.36
CA ALA A 77 -12.40 6.23 -0.76
C ALA A 77 -13.11 6.34 -2.13
N ALA A 78 -12.81 5.43 -3.06
CA ALA A 78 -13.49 5.39 -4.37
C ALA A 78 -15.00 5.13 -4.23
N LYS A 79 -15.43 4.31 -3.26
CA LYS A 79 -16.85 4.06 -2.96
C LYS A 79 -17.57 5.31 -2.46
N MET A 80 -16.82 6.26 -1.90
CA MET A 80 -17.32 7.56 -1.44
C MET A 80 -17.22 8.64 -2.52
N HIS A 81 -16.82 8.30 -3.76
CA HIS A 81 -16.56 9.25 -4.85
C HIS A 81 -15.45 10.27 -4.54
N ALA A 82 -14.53 9.93 -3.65
CA ALA A 82 -13.32 10.70 -3.42
C ALA A 82 -12.32 10.53 -4.56
N ASP A 83 -11.47 11.53 -4.77
CA ASP A 83 -10.35 11.50 -5.72
C ASP A 83 -8.98 11.61 -5.04
N THR A 84 -8.97 11.87 -3.74
CA THR A 84 -7.74 12.08 -2.96
C THR A 84 -7.92 11.51 -1.55
N ILE A 85 -6.91 10.79 -1.06
CA ILE A 85 -6.81 10.33 0.33
C ILE A 85 -5.57 10.93 1.00
N LYS A 86 -5.63 11.13 2.31
CA LYS A 86 -4.50 11.59 3.12
C LYS A 86 -4.45 10.82 4.44
N PRO A 87 -3.29 10.28 4.85
CA PRO A 87 -3.20 9.61 6.13
C PRO A 87 -3.43 10.63 7.25
N LEU A 88 -4.20 10.24 8.27
CA LEU A 88 -4.48 11.08 9.44
C LEU A 88 -3.59 10.73 10.63
N ALA A 89 -2.99 9.54 10.60
CA ALA A 89 -2.02 9.08 11.57
C ALA A 89 -1.12 8.03 10.91
N GLU A 90 -0.03 7.70 11.61
CA GLU A 90 0.79 6.56 11.24
C GLU A 90 0.06 5.23 11.45
N PRO A 91 0.39 4.20 10.66
CA PRO A 91 -0.14 2.87 10.86
C PRO A 91 0.19 2.33 12.26
N ALA A 92 -0.79 1.73 12.91
CA ALA A 92 -0.64 1.05 14.19
C ALA A 92 -1.50 -0.22 14.20
N ASP A 93 -0.93 -1.34 14.67
CA ASP A 93 -1.61 -2.64 14.79
C ASP A 93 -2.35 -3.04 13.51
N GLY A 94 -1.69 -2.89 12.36
CA GLY A 94 -2.26 -3.19 11.04
C GLY A 94 -3.43 -2.29 10.64
N SER A 95 -3.66 -1.16 11.30
CA SER A 95 -4.74 -0.23 10.98
C SER A 95 -4.22 1.18 10.74
N GLN A 96 -4.92 1.92 9.87
CA GLN A 96 -4.61 3.32 9.63
C GLN A 96 -5.88 4.13 9.28
N PRO A 97 -6.10 5.29 9.91
CA PRO A 97 -7.14 6.23 9.51
C PRO A 97 -6.67 7.13 8.37
N TRP A 98 -7.57 7.35 7.40
CA TRP A 98 -7.37 8.18 6.22
C TRP A 98 -8.53 9.16 6.07
N GLY A 99 -8.23 10.40 5.70
CA GLY A 99 -9.23 11.34 5.21
C GLY A 99 -9.47 11.11 3.72
N ALA A 100 -10.72 11.23 3.29
CA ALA A 100 -11.14 11.10 1.90
C ALA A 100 -11.69 12.45 1.41
N TYR A 101 -11.17 12.91 0.28
CA TYR A 101 -11.42 14.26 -0.23
C TYR A 101 -11.78 14.25 -1.71
N GLN A 102 -12.47 15.30 -2.13
CA GLN A 102 -12.68 15.64 -3.53
C GLN A 102 -11.98 16.96 -3.84
N CYS A 103 -10.88 16.89 -4.57
CA CYS A 103 -10.03 18.02 -4.92
C CYS A 103 -10.28 18.52 -6.36
N GLY A 104 -10.84 17.69 -7.24
CA GLY A 104 -11.19 18.07 -8.61
C GLY A 104 -9.98 18.50 -9.46
N ALA A 105 -10.06 19.70 -10.05
CA ALA A 105 -8.98 20.28 -10.85
C ALA A 105 -7.81 20.82 -9.99
N ASN A 106 -8.05 21.13 -8.72
CA ASN A 106 -7.03 21.52 -7.74
C ASN A 106 -6.32 20.26 -7.22
N ARG A 107 -5.74 19.51 -8.15
CA ARG A 107 -5.09 18.24 -7.87
C ARG A 107 -3.89 18.51 -6.97
N VAL A 108 -3.91 17.92 -5.78
CA VAL A 108 -2.72 17.84 -4.94
C VAL A 108 -1.63 17.13 -5.76
N PRO A 109 -0.50 17.80 -6.05
CA PRO A 109 0.60 17.14 -6.74
C PRO A 109 1.00 15.91 -5.91
N PRO A 110 1.26 14.74 -6.53
CA PRO A 110 1.92 13.67 -5.80
C PRO A 110 3.16 14.28 -5.15
N ALA A 111 3.39 13.96 -3.87
CA ALA A 111 4.61 14.38 -3.18
C ALA A 111 5.76 14.04 -4.12
N ARG A 112 6.39 15.08 -4.69
CA ARG A 112 7.49 14.89 -5.63
C ARG A 112 8.48 14.04 -4.87
N SER A 113 8.73 12.80 -5.32
CA SER A 113 9.99 12.14 -5.03
C SER A 113 11.02 13.21 -5.29
N SER A 114 11.67 13.69 -4.23
CA SER A 114 12.77 14.64 -4.36
C SER A 114 13.63 14.10 -5.49
N ALA A 115 13.68 14.85 -6.60
CA ALA A 115 14.56 14.51 -7.70
C ALA A 115 15.93 14.19 -7.09
N PRO A 116 16.65 13.14 -7.55
CA PRO A 116 17.99 12.92 -7.07
C PRO A 116 18.73 14.24 -7.23
N ALA A 117 19.24 14.76 -6.11
CA ALA A 117 20.06 15.96 -6.08
C ALA A 117 21.04 15.84 -7.26
N SER A 118 21.05 16.85 -8.13
CA SER A 118 21.93 16.89 -9.29
C SER A 118 23.29 16.35 -8.89
N SER A 119 23.68 15.24 -9.50
CA SER A 119 25.00 14.66 -9.35
C SER A 119 26.00 15.78 -9.61
N ALA A 120 26.65 16.24 -8.54
CA ALA A 120 28.00 16.74 -8.66
C ALA A 120 28.79 15.69 -9.47
N PRO A 121 29.74 16.09 -10.34
CA PRO A 121 30.54 15.13 -11.11
C PRO A 121 31.51 14.41 -10.16
N GLY A 122 30.97 13.50 -9.37
CA GLY A 122 31.67 12.50 -8.59
C GLY A 122 31.66 11.21 -9.39
N ASN A 123 32.85 10.82 -9.84
CA ASN A 123 33.20 9.60 -10.55
C ASN A 123 32.85 8.32 -9.78
N ALA A 124 31.56 8.01 -9.65
CA ALA A 124 31.11 6.68 -9.24
C ALA A 124 31.12 5.76 -10.46
N GLN A 125 32.18 4.95 -10.60
CA GLN A 125 32.24 3.87 -11.59
C GLN A 125 31.77 2.57 -10.92
N THR A 126 30.67 2.00 -11.42
CA THR A 126 30.21 0.66 -11.01
C THR A 126 30.80 -0.39 -11.95
N PHE A 127 31.51 -1.38 -11.39
CA PHE A 127 32.08 -2.50 -12.15
C PHE A 127 31.13 -3.69 -12.19
N PRO A 128 31.01 -4.40 -13.33
CA PRO A 128 30.22 -5.63 -13.40
C PRO A 128 30.89 -6.73 -12.57
N ILE A 129 30.14 -7.32 -11.65
CA ILE A 129 30.52 -8.55 -10.96
C ILE A 129 30.29 -9.71 -11.92
N GLN A 130 31.38 -10.18 -12.53
CA GLN A 130 31.36 -11.35 -13.40
C GLN A 130 31.24 -12.60 -12.50
N GLY A 131 30.07 -13.23 -12.51
CA GLY A 131 29.82 -14.47 -11.78
C GLY A 131 30.67 -15.61 -12.33
N HIS A 132 31.29 -16.36 -11.42
CA HIS A 132 31.93 -17.64 -11.70
C HIS A 132 30.91 -18.78 -11.66
#